data_AF-A0A349CZG7-F1
#
_entry.id   AF-A0A349CZG7-F1
#
_cell.length_a   1.000
_cell.length_b   1.000
_cell.length_c   1.000
_cell.angle_alpha   90.00
_cell.angle_beta   90.00
_cell.angle_gamma   90.00
#
_symmetry.space_group_name_H-M   'P 1'
#
loop_
_entity.id
_entity.type
_entity.pdbx_description
1 polymer ?
#
loop_
_entity_poly.entity_id
_entity_poly.type
_entity_poly.pdbx_seq_one_letter_code
_entity_poly.pdbx_strand_id
1 'polypeptide(L)'
;MAAVDRSEQALWERGVAGDGDAFGLIFDLHRDRVFRHAYRILQDVHDAEDATAVAFLELWRRRHRVRRVDGSPLPWLLVTTTNTCRNLDRAKRRYGALLEGLPHGSPARSAEDIVLDQLTDDEVLAAALGMLGRTDAELFALVALEHYSIT
;
A
#
# COMPACT_ATOMS: atom_id res chain seq x y z
N MET A 1 33.48 23.54 -10.80
CA MET A 1 32.36 23.81 -9.88
C MET A 1 31.80 25.23 -10.02
N ALA A 2 32.59 26.30 -9.91
CA ALA A 2 32.08 27.69 -9.96
C ALA A 2 31.32 28.09 -11.24
N ALA A 3 31.67 27.54 -12.42
CA ALA A 3 30.94 27.81 -13.67
C ALA A 3 29.56 27.13 -13.71
N VAL A 4 29.46 25.91 -13.17
CA VAL A 4 28.19 25.17 -13.05
C VAL A 4 27.27 25.87 -12.05
N ASP A 5 27.82 26.33 -10.93
CA ASP A 5 27.11 27.11 -9.92
C ASP A 5 26.56 28.44 -10.50
N ARG A 6 27.37 29.16 -11.30
CA ARG A 6 26.92 30.37 -12.00
C ARG A 6 25.84 30.09 -13.05
N SER A 7 25.87 28.93 -13.72
CA SER A 7 24.79 28.54 -14.63
C SER A 7 23.51 28.14 -13.90
N GLU A 8 23.61 27.43 -12.77
CA GLU A 8 22.47 27.06 -11.94
C GLU A 8 21.81 28.30 -11.32
N GLN A 9 22.61 29.28 -10.90
CA GLN A 9 22.15 30.59 -10.45
C GLN A 9 21.24 31.26 -11.47
N ALA A 10 21.68 31.36 -12.72
CA ALA A 10 20.93 32.02 -13.79
C ALA A 10 19.63 31.27 -14.11
N LEU A 11 19.67 29.93 -14.11
CA LEU A 11 18.48 29.10 -14.26
C LEU A 11 17.49 29.32 -13.12
N TRP A 12 17.99 29.41 -11.88
CA TRP A 12 17.16 29.64 -10.70
C TRP A 12 16.46 31.00 -10.75
N GLU A 13 17.16 32.07 -11.10
CA GLU A 13 16.57 33.42 -11.20
C GLU A 13 15.42 33.46 -12.22
N ARG A 14 15.62 32.87 -13.39
CA ARG A 14 14.58 32.71 -14.42
C ARG A 14 13.41 31.85 -13.92
N GLY A 15 13.71 30.71 -13.29
CA GLY A 15 12.70 29.82 -12.73
C GLY A 15 11.86 30.52 -11.65
N VAL A 16 12.47 31.32 -10.79
CA VAL A 16 11.77 32.16 -9.81
C VAL A 16 10.85 33.15 -10.51
N ALA A 17 11.28 33.78 -11.60
CA ALA A 17 10.46 34.67 -12.42
C ALA A 17 9.29 33.98 -13.16
N GLY A 18 9.19 32.65 -13.10
CA GLY A 18 8.09 31.88 -13.70
C GLY A 18 8.44 31.23 -15.04
N ASP A 19 9.70 31.25 -15.45
CA ASP A 19 10.18 30.54 -16.63
C ASP A 19 10.19 29.03 -16.37
N GLY A 20 9.22 28.32 -16.95
CA GLY A 20 9.04 26.88 -16.79
C GLY A 20 10.20 26.07 -17.37
N ASP A 21 10.78 26.51 -18.50
CA ASP A 21 11.87 25.80 -19.16
C ASP A 21 13.15 25.88 -18.32
N ALA A 22 13.43 27.07 -17.75
CA ALA A 22 14.56 27.22 -16.83
C ALA A 22 14.40 26.36 -15.59
N PHE A 23 13.19 26.25 -15.04
CA PHE A 23 12.91 25.36 -13.92
C PHE A 23 13.02 23.88 -14.30
N GLY A 24 12.61 23.50 -15.52
CA GLY A 24 12.80 22.16 -16.06
C GLY A 24 14.27 21.73 -16.05
N LEU A 25 15.18 22.62 -16.41
CA LEU A 25 16.63 22.34 -16.34
C LEU A 25 17.13 22.15 -14.90
N ILE A 26 16.56 22.87 -13.92
CA ILE A 26 16.88 22.66 -12.50
C ILE A 26 16.33 21.32 -12.01
N PHE A 27 15.14 20.94 -12.49
CA PHE A 27 14.58 19.62 -12.24
C PHE A 27 15.52 18.53 -12.75
N ASP A 28 15.93 18.58 -14.02
CA ASP A 28 16.83 17.59 -14.61
C ASP A 28 18.16 17.49 -13.87
N LEU A 29 18.72 18.62 -13.44
CA LEU A 29 19.98 18.67 -12.70
C LEU A 29 19.93 17.91 -11.36
N HIS A 30 18.78 17.93 -10.68
CA HIS A 30 18.65 17.43 -9.30
C HIS A 30 17.78 16.19 -9.16
N ARG A 31 16.96 15.84 -10.16
CA ARG A 31 15.97 14.75 -10.14
C ARG A 31 16.59 13.45 -9.61
N ASP A 32 17.67 12.98 -10.21
CA ASP A 32 18.24 11.67 -9.86
C ASP A 32 18.74 11.62 -8.42
N ARG A 33 19.27 12.74 -7.90
CA ARG A 33 19.78 12.82 -6.53
C ARG A 33 18.63 12.81 -5.53
N VAL A 34 17.56 13.54 -5.84
CA VAL A 34 16.33 13.60 -5.04
C VAL A 34 15.64 12.23 -5.05
N PHE A 35 15.48 11.63 -6.22
CA PHE A 35 14.89 10.30 -6.38
C PHE A 35 15.67 9.23 -5.60
N ARG A 36 16.99 9.16 -5.77
CA ARG A 36 17.83 8.22 -5.00
C ARG A 36 17.73 8.44 -3.50
N HIS A 37 17.57 9.68 -3.05
CA HIS A 37 17.36 9.98 -1.64
C HIS A 37 16.00 9.49 -1.14
N ALA A 38 14.93 9.74 -1.89
CA ALA A 38 13.59 9.24 -1.58
C ALA A 38 13.54 7.71 -1.56
N TYR A 39 14.11 7.06 -2.58
CA TYR A 39 14.17 5.61 -2.70
C TYR A 39 14.91 4.96 -1.53
N ARG A 40 15.99 5.58 -1.03
CA ARG A 40 16.70 5.06 0.16
C ARG A 40 15.80 5.01 1.40
N ILE A 41 14.87 5.97 1.52
CA ILE A 41 13.95 6.07 2.67
C ILE A 41 12.76 5.12 2.50
N LEU A 42 12.19 5.04 1.31
CA LEU A 42 10.91 4.37 1.05
C LEU A 42 11.07 2.92 0.58
N GLN A 43 12.19 2.59 -0.08
CA GLN A 43 12.48 1.28 -0.68
C GLN A 43 11.39 0.79 -1.67
N ASP A 44 10.61 1.72 -2.22
CA ASP A 44 9.59 1.51 -3.24
C ASP A 44 9.80 2.52 -4.36
N VAL A 45 9.76 2.05 -5.61
CA VAL A 45 10.05 2.89 -6.78
C VAL A 45 8.95 3.92 -7.00
N HIS A 46 7.68 3.52 -6.93
CA HIS A 46 6.55 4.40 -7.19
C HIS A 46 6.41 5.47 -6.11
N ASP A 47 6.55 5.10 -4.84
CA ASP A 47 6.53 6.09 -3.76
C ASP A 47 7.69 7.08 -3.87
N ALA A 48 8.87 6.62 -4.32
CA ALA A 48 10.02 7.49 -4.50
C ALA A 48 9.82 8.47 -5.66
N GLU A 49 9.19 8.04 -6.76
CA GLU A 49 8.78 8.90 -7.87
C GLU A 49 7.77 9.95 -7.39
N ASP A 50 6.73 9.53 -6.67
CA ASP A 50 5.72 10.43 -6.10
C ASP A 50 6.33 11.45 -5.14
N ALA A 51 7.19 10.99 -4.21
CA ALA A 51 7.86 11.86 -3.26
C ALA A 51 8.76 12.90 -3.97
N THR A 52 9.43 12.49 -5.04
CA THR A 52 10.25 13.36 -5.88
C THR A 52 9.39 14.41 -6.57
N ALA A 53 8.31 13.99 -7.24
CA ALA A 53 7.39 14.89 -7.93
C ALA A 53 6.79 15.93 -6.97
N VAL A 54 6.31 15.49 -5.80
CA VAL A 54 5.76 16.37 -4.76
C VAL A 54 6.81 17.36 -4.24
N ALA A 55 8.06 16.91 -4.01
CA ALA A 55 9.12 17.80 -3.55
C ALA A 55 9.44 18.91 -4.57
N PHE A 56 9.50 18.59 -5.86
CA PHE A 56 9.71 19.58 -6.92
C PHE A 56 8.49 20.48 -7.14
N LEU A 57 7.27 19.97 -7.00
CA LEU A 57 6.06 20.79 -7.02
C LEU A 57 6.07 21.82 -5.88
N GLU A 58 6.46 21.41 -4.67
CA GLU A 58 6.59 22.32 -3.54
C GLU A 58 7.73 23.32 -3.75
N LEU A 59 8.84 22.90 -4.38
CA LEU A 59 9.92 23.81 -4.78
C LEU A 59 9.39 24.89 -5.73
N TRP A 60 8.64 24.51 -6.77
CA TRP A 60 8.04 25.46 -7.71
C TRP A 60 7.11 26.44 -7.00
N ARG A 61 6.19 25.94 -6.17
CA ARG A 61 5.22 26.78 -5.44
C ARG A 61 5.90 27.76 -4.48
N ARG A 62 7.01 27.35 -3.86
CA ARG A 62 7.70 28.13 -2.83
C ARG A 62 8.97 28.82 -3.31
N ARG A 63 9.29 28.75 -4.60
CA ARG A 63 10.56 29.23 -5.19
C ARG A 63 11.01 30.62 -4.72
N HIS A 64 10.09 31.56 -4.51
CA HIS A 64 10.41 32.90 -4.00
C HIS A 64 10.89 32.95 -2.54
N ARG A 65 10.62 31.90 -1.75
CA ARG A 65 10.94 31.81 -0.31
C ARG A 65 12.04 30.78 -0.02
N VAL A 66 12.49 30.03 -1.02
CA VAL A 66 13.50 28.99 -0.86
C VAL A 66 14.85 29.64 -0.66
N ARG A 67 15.43 29.45 0.53
CA ARG A 67 16.82 29.83 0.81
C ARG A 67 17.75 28.84 0.14
N ARG A 68 18.61 29.33 -0.74
CA ARG A 68 19.69 28.55 -1.34
C ARG A 68 20.93 28.60 -0.46
N VAL A 69 21.73 27.55 -0.58
CA VAL A 69 23.02 27.42 0.11
C VAL A 69 24.04 27.11 -0.98
N ASP A 70 25.10 27.91 -1.05
CA ASP A 70 26.13 27.82 -2.09
C ASP A 70 25.52 27.77 -3.52
N GLY A 71 24.58 28.68 -3.77
CA GLY A 71 23.92 28.82 -5.08
C GLY A 71 22.88 27.75 -5.43
N SER A 72 22.79 26.65 -4.67
CA SER A 72 21.90 25.53 -5.01
C SER A 72 20.62 25.47 -4.14
N PRO A 73 19.45 25.09 -4.71
CA PRO A 73 18.23 24.78 -3.96
C PRO A 73 18.25 23.35 -3.40
N LEU A 74 19.26 22.54 -3.74
CA LEU A 74 19.29 21.12 -3.39
C LEU A 74 19.17 20.83 -1.88
N PRO A 75 19.84 21.56 -0.96
CA PRO A 75 19.68 21.27 0.47
C PRO A 75 18.23 21.41 0.94
N TRP A 76 17.51 22.40 0.42
CA TRP A 76 16.08 22.57 0.69
C TRP A 76 15.26 21.41 0.11
N LEU A 77 15.55 21.00 -1.13
CA LEU A 77 14.92 19.85 -1.78
C LEU A 77 15.09 18.57 -0.97
N LEU A 78 16.29 18.27 -0.45
CA LEU A 78 16.54 17.04 0.32
C LEU A 78 15.76 17.03 1.65
N VAL A 79 15.66 18.18 2.32
CA VAL A 79 14.83 18.33 3.53
C VAL A 79 13.35 18.11 3.21
N THR A 80 12.85 18.79 2.18
CA THR A 80 11.46 18.66 1.74
C THR A 80 11.14 17.22 1.32
N THR A 81 12.02 16.57 0.57
CA THR A 81 11.88 15.16 0.17
C THR A 81 11.77 14.24 1.37
N THR A 82 12.63 14.43 2.38
CA THR A 82 12.59 13.65 3.62
C THR A 82 11.24 13.82 4.34
N ASN A 83 10.72 15.05 4.37
CA ASN A 83 9.41 15.32 4.97
C ASN A 83 8.27 14.68 4.18
N THR A 84 8.31 14.74 2.85
CA THR A 84 7.35 14.08 1.97
C THR A 84 7.36 12.56 2.16
N CYS A 85 8.54 11.92 2.19
CA CYS A 85 8.66 10.49 2.44
C CYS A 85 8.03 10.09 3.79
N ARG A 86 8.32 10.84 4.85
CA ARG A 86 7.71 10.61 6.18
C ARG A 86 6.18 10.80 6.17
N ASN A 87 5.67 11.74 5.38
CA ASN A 87 4.24 11.96 5.27
C ASN A 87 3.55 10.80 4.54
N LEU A 88 4.15 10.30 3.45
CA LEU A 88 3.68 9.12 2.72
C LEU A 88 3.67 7.88 3.63
N ASP A 89 4.77 7.60 4.32
CA ASP A 89 4.85 6.48 5.27
C ASP A 89 3.77 6.57 6.37
N ARG A 90 3.58 7.75 6.96
CA ARG A 90 2.50 7.97 7.95
C ARG A 90 1.11 7.79 7.35
N ALA A 91 0.90 8.15 6.09
CA ALA A 91 -0.37 7.94 5.41
C ALA A 91 -0.63 6.45 5.18
N LYS A 92 0.37 5.71 4.70
CA LYS A 92 0.31 4.26 4.52
C LYS A 92 0.00 3.51 5.82
N ARG A 93 0.70 3.85 6.92
CA ARG A 93 0.43 3.25 8.22
C ARG A 93 -0.98 3.52 8.74
N ARG A 94 -1.48 4.75 8.59
CA ARG A 94 -2.87 5.08 8.97
C ARG A 94 -3.88 4.32 8.13
N TYR A 95 -3.63 4.16 6.83
CA TYR A 95 -4.49 3.38 5.95
C TYR A 95 -4.46 1.89 6.30
N GLY A 96 -3.28 1.32 6.57
CA GLY A 96 -3.15 -0.06 7.07
C GLY A 96 -3.91 -0.29 8.37
N ALA A 97 -3.74 0.58 9.36
CA ALA A 97 -4.47 0.50 10.63
C ALA A 97 -6.00 0.62 10.45
N LEU A 98 -6.46 1.44 9.51
CA LEU A 98 -7.87 1.51 9.16
C LEU A 98 -8.36 0.18 8.59
N LEU A 99 -7.62 -0.43 7.66
CA LEU A 99 -7.96 -1.72 7.07
C LEU A 99 -7.97 -2.87 8.10
N GLU A 100 -7.02 -2.88 9.03
CA GLU A 100 -6.97 -3.84 10.14
C GLU A 100 -8.16 -3.67 11.10
N GLY A 101 -8.66 -2.44 11.26
CA GLY A 101 -9.83 -2.14 12.08
C GLY A 101 -11.18 -2.38 11.40
N LEU A 102 -11.20 -2.64 10.09
CA LEU A 102 -12.44 -3.02 9.41
C LEU A 102 -12.86 -4.41 9.89
N PRO A 103 -14.15 -4.67 10.11
CA PRO A 103 -14.62 -6.03 10.33
C PRO A 103 -14.19 -6.84 9.10
N HIS A 104 -13.25 -7.76 9.27
CA HIS A 104 -13.09 -8.83 8.31
C HIS A 104 -14.46 -9.47 8.24
N GLY A 105 -15.15 -9.33 7.11
CA GLY A 105 -16.37 -10.07 6.89
C GLY A 105 -16.03 -11.51 7.21
N SER A 106 -16.58 -12.04 8.31
CA SER A 106 -16.48 -13.46 8.60
C SER A 106 -16.82 -14.14 7.28
N PRO A 107 -15.99 -15.07 6.75
CA PRO A 107 -16.25 -15.69 5.47
C PRO A 107 -17.73 -16.04 5.48
N ALA A 108 -18.50 -15.44 4.58
CA ALA A 108 -19.94 -15.62 4.59
C ALA A 108 -20.13 -17.13 4.60
N ARG A 109 -20.62 -17.66 5.74
CA ARG A 109 -20.82 -19.10 5.89
C ARG A 109 -21.56 -19.53 4.64
N SER A 110 -21.02 -20.51 3.94
CA SER A 110 -21.67 -20.95 2.72
C SER A 110 -23.09 -21.41 3.09
N ALA A 111 -24.02 -21.36 2.15
CA ALA A 111 -25.34 -21.94 2.39
C ALA A 111 -25.19 -23.43 2.82
N GLU A 112 -24.14 -24.10 2.35
CA GLU A 112 -23.76 -25.46 2.73
C GLU A 112 -23.37 -25.56 4.22
N ASP A 113 -22.56 -24.64 4.76
CA ASP A 113 -22.19 -24.59 6.18
C ASP A 113 -23.40 -24.34 7.10
N ILE A 114 -24.34 -23.49 6.65
CA ILE A 114 -25.58 -23.20 7.39
C ILE A 114 -26.52 -24.41 7.35
N VAL A 115 -26.60 -25.10 6.22
CA VAL A 115 -27.44 -26.30 6.06
C VAL A 115 -26.88 -27.49 6.81
N LEU A 116 -25.55 -27.67 6.85
CA LEU A 116 -24.90 -28.71 7.65
C LEU A 116 -25.20 -28.58 9.15
N ASP A 117 -25.21 -27.35 9.68
CA ASP A 117 -25.56 -27.04 11.09
C ASP A 117 -27.05 -27.31 11.40
N GLN A 118 -27.93 -27.10 10.41
CA GLN A 118 -29.37 -27.42 10.50
C GLN A 118 -29.67 -28.91 10.33
N LEU A 119 -28.77 -29.67 9.68
CA LEU A 119 -28.87 -31.13 9.54
C LEU A 119 -28.29 -31.88 10.75
N THR A 120 -27.49 -31.21 11.58
CA THR A 120 -27.04 -31.69 12.89
C THR A 120 -28.04 -31.44 14.02
N ASP A 121 -29.32 -31.18 13.70
CA ASP A 121 -30.39 -31.43 14.67
C ASP A 121 -30.41 -32.96 14.93
N ASP A 122 -29.65 -33.37 15.94
CA ASP A 122 -29.46 -34.76 16.38
C ASP A 122 -30.80 -35.50 16.53
N GLU A 123 -31.90 -34.78 16.79
CA GLU A 123 -33.25 -35.32 16.87
C GLU A 123 -33.79 -35.85 15.54
N VAL A 124 -33.53 -35.16 14.43
CA VAL A 124 -33.99 -35.58 13.09
C VAL A 124 -33.14 -36.73 12.57
N LEU A 125 -31.82 -36.68 12.81
CA LEU A 125 -30.91 -37.77 12.47
C LEU A 125 -31.22 -39.02 13.29
N ALA A 126 -31.44 -38.88 14.61
CA ALA A 126 -31.83 -39.98 15.48
C ALA A 126 -33.21 -40.55 15.12
N ALA A 127 -34.18 -39.72 14.75
CA ALA A 127 -35.49 -40.17 14.29
C ALA A 127 -35.40 -40.94 12.96
N ALA A 128 -34.60 -40.45 12.01
CA ALA A 128 -34.37 -41.12 10.72
C ALA A 128 -33.62 -42.45 10.88
N LEU A 129 -32.61 -42.50 11.75
CA LEU A 129 -31.91 -43.75 12.11
C LEU A 129 -32.83 -44.74 12.83
N GLY A 130 -33.74 -44.25 13.67
CA GLY A 130 -34.75 -45.08 14.35
C GLY A 130 -35.82 -45.66 13.43
N MET A 131 -35.98 -45.12 12.22
CA MET A 131 -36.90 -45.63 11.20
C MET A 131 -36.29 -46.72 10.30
N LEU A 132 -34.97 -46.89 10.32
CA LEU A 132 -34.29 -47.96 9.59
C LEU A 132 -34.45 -49.30 10.30
N GLY A 133 -34.55 -50.37 9.51
CA GLY A 133 -34.49 -51.73 10.06
C GLY A 133 -33.14 -51.97 10.75
N ARG A 134 -33.10 -52.88 11.72
CA ARG A 134 -31.88 -53.14 12.52
C ARG A 134 -30.65 -53.45 11.67
N THR A 135 -30.84 -54.18 10.58
CA THR A 135 -29.78 -54.53 9.62
C THR A 135 -29.28 -53.32 8.81
N ASP A 136 -30.18 -52.40 8.43
CA ASP A 136 -29.82 -51.22 7.62
C ASP A 136 -29.12 -50.15 8.47
N ALA A 137 -29.48 -50.03 9.75
CA ALA A 137 -28.82 -49.13 10.69
C ALA A 137 -27.38 -49.58 11.02
N GLU A 138 -27.14 -50.89 11.18
CA GLU A 138 -25.78 -51.44 11.36
C GLU A 138 -24.91 -51.20 10.12
N LEU A 139 -25.48 -51.37 8.92
CA LEU A 139 -24.79 -51.13 7.65
C LEU A 139 -24.42 -49.65 7.49
N PHE A 140 -25.30 -48.73 7.89
CA PHE A 140 -25.03 -47.29 7.86
C PHE A 140 -23.92 -46.88 8.83
N ALA A 141 -23.91 -47.43 10.05
CA ALA A 141 -22.85 -47.17 11.04
C ALA A 141 -21.47 -47.63 10.55
N LEU A 142 -21.40 -48.83 9.94
CA LEU A 142 -20.15 -49.38 9.41
C LEU A 142 -19.59 -48.57 8.23
N VAL A 143 -20.46 -47.99 7.40
CA VAL A 143 -20.05 -47.21 6.21
C VAL A 143 -19.73 -45.76 6.56
N ALA A 144 -20.57 -45.11 7.37
CA ALA A 144 -20.49 -43.67 7.62
C ALA A 144 -19.45 -43.29 8.69
N LEU A 145 -19.18 -44.17 9.67
CA LEU A 145 -18.25 -43.88 10.77
C LEU A 145 -16.89 -44.59 10.63
N GLU A 146 -16.81 -45.72 9.93
CA GLU A 146 -15.55 -46.48 9.76
C GLU A 146 -14.93 -46.38 8.35
N HIS A 147 -15.51 -45.59 7.43
CA HIS A 147 -15.01 -45.35 6.07
C HIS A 147 -14.72 -46.62 5.24
N TYR A 148 -15.45 -47.71 5.44
CA TYR A 148 -15.36 -48.87 4.55
C TYR A 148 -16.20 -48.66 3.28
N SER A 149 -15.52 -48.53 2.15
CA SER A 149 -16.13 -48.49 0.81
C SER A 149 -16.68 -49.87 0.46
N ILE A 150 -17.99 -49.97 0.22
CA ILE A 150 -18.62 -51.21 -0.26
C ILE A 150 -18.16 -51.43 -1.70
N THR A 151 -17.40 -52.50 -1.93
CA THR A 151 -17.13 -53.06 -3.27
C THR A 151 -17.74 -54.44 -3.36
#